data_AF-M2S5I3-F1
#
_entry.id   AF-M2S5I3-F1
#
_cell.length_a   1.000
_cell.length_b   1.000
_cell.length_c   1.000
_cell.angle_alpha   90.00
_cell.angle_beta   90.00
_cell.angle_gamma   90.00
#
_symmetry.space_group_name_H-M   'P 1'
#
loop_
_entity.id
_entity.type
_entity.pdbx_description
1 polymer ?
#
loop_
_entity_poly.entity_id
_entity_poly.type
_entity_poly.pdbx_seq_one_letter_code
_entity_poly.pdbx_strand_id
1 'polypeptide(L)'
;MSLLAMKELVKIQENTEETKAVFALFTPQLGLRIRHGSVGETLSLITSTTQTPYLLWTNKTRQELIDYIDAHLNGTMEWTPKEYELFRFPSLKKELIINGVYIRLFNEQIRTCEPLPDPIIFLRACMSRIDLNGKWLQEKVIAVANVLEQYQIATEFCEDPELLDSLFSLLKEEPDDLLVQSSTLRCVKRLLSTTACVEVVAKSKVLSKFLVLLYPSQYLEDIVPLAQSLFSVTTGLQQGIVKGGLLYLLNHFVNDSELERRVLVSQLIGKMSTTPGIGPKVTLSLAKFFPSAIINTMKMDARGAVILLDSTTETPELIWNSEMKNGVGDFINKMAESFHAKQLSNPMVKWQVPDTFAFKYKELENELCIGGVFIRIFNQNPTCPLNNPNGFSDGLFNKYQEAARQRDVTLMNALAKTIAVFYTNQPQCLDYIATSGHLSKIIELLQTQPDETLFIILQVIVTNSLCKERLIDNNAVPLIVLCLTKIPEHAQIVANVFRSMTSGVGCKGVLCYVPKLCNEDVQSAIFTVLKGSLDDTLGSSAPEIKALIVDALQNALQDSSHAENLDVVLNEHPEWQQYSTQKHGLFLSGASPISGYIAGPTASSGAVGLLTVAEDASIHRPDAPPELK
;
A
#
# COMPACT_ATOMS: atom_id res chain seq x y z
N MET A 1 -65.32 43.51 15.19
CA MET A 1 -65.92 42.33 14.52
C MET A 1 -65.89 41.14 15.47
N SER A 2 -66.95 40.30 15.50
CA SER A 2 -66.91 39.03 16.24
C SER A 2 -66.01 38.02 15.50
N LEU A 3 -65.38 37.08 16.22
CA LEU A 3 -64.57 36.02 15.59
C LEU A 3 -65.40 35.19 14.59
N LEU A 4 -66.71 35.04 14.84
CA LEU A 4 -67.62 34.40 13.88
C LEU A 4 -67.72 35.19 12.57
N ALA A 5 -67.77 36.53 12.62
CA ALA A 5 -67.78 37.35 11.41
C ALA A 5 -66.45 37.22 10.64
N MET A 6 -65.31 37.20 11.33
CA MET A 6 -64.01 36.96 10.68
C MET A 6 -63.92 35.55 10.07
N LYS A 7 -64.49 34.54 10.74
CA LYS A 7 -64.53 33.17 10.23
C LYS A 7 -65.40 33.06 8.97
N GLU A 8 -66.52 33.76 8.90
CA GLU A 8 -67.34 33.83 7.67
C GLU A 8 -66.62 34.58 6.54
N LEU A 9 -65.88 35.65 6.84
CA LEU A 9 -65.07 36.38 5.84
C LEU A 9 -63.98 35.48 5.22
N VAL A 10 -63.33 34.65 6.05
CA VAL A 10 -62.23 33.79 5.61
C VAL A 10 -62.72 32.50 4.92
N LYS A 11 -63.99 32.11 5.08
CA LYS A 11 -64.61 30.96 4.38
C LYS A 11 -64.91 31.21 2.90
N ILE A 12 -65.01 32.48 2.50
CA ILE A 12 -65.26 32.89 1.12
C ILE A 12 -63.96 32.67 0.30
N GLN A 13 -64.08 32.47 -1.02
CA GLN A 13 -63.01 32.13 -1.98
C GLN A 13 -61.62 32.69 -1.60
N GLU A 14 -60.55 31.91 -1.79
CA GLU A 14 -59.17 32.22 -1.35
C GLU A 14 -58.59 33.56 -1.81
N ASN A 15 -59.26 34.28 -2.71
CA ASN A 15 -58.72 35.45 -3.40
C ASN A 15 -59.46 36.77 -3.13
N THR A 16 -60.41 36.82 -2.18
CA THR A 16 -61.07 38.09 -1.81
C THR A 16 -60.12 39.01 -1.02
N GLU A 17 -60.27 40.33 -1.18
CA GLU A 17 -59.42 41.33 -0.51
C GLU A 17 -59.54 41.22 1.02
N GLU A 18 -60.72 40.88 1.53
CA GLU A 18 -61.00 40.67 2.96
C GLU A 18 -60.27 39.45 3.52
N THR A 19 -60.16 38.37 2.74
CA THR A 19 -59.41 37.18 3.15
C THR A 19 -57.92 37.50 3.27
N LYS A 20 -57.36 38.22 2.27
CA LYS A 20 -55.95 38.63 2.28
C LYS A 20 -55.65 39.58 3.44
N ALA A 21 -56.57 40.51 3.73
CA ALA A 21 -56.49 41.38 4.90
C ALA A 21 -56.41 40.60 6.22
N VAL A 22 -57.28 39.62 6.43
CA VAL A 22 -57.28 38.82 7.66
C VAL A 22 -55.98 38.01 7.80
N PHE A 23 -55.46 37.45 6.71
CA PHE A 23 -54.19 36.70 6.72
C PHE A 23 -52.98 37.62 6.96
N ALA A 24 -53.01 38.86 6.48
CA ALA A 24 -51.98 39.85 6.77
C ALA A 24 -52.00 40.28 8.25
N LEU A 25 -53.19 40.55 8.80
CA LEU A 25 -53.36 41.01 10.18
C LEU A 25 -53.05 39.91 11.21
N PHE A 26 -53.40 38.66 10.95
CA PHE A 26 -53.24 37.58 11.93
C PHE A 26 -52.09 36.62 11.61
N THR A 27 -51.27 36.88 10.58
CA THR A 27 -50.32 35.92 9.98
C THR A 27 -51.02 34.74 9.29
N PRO A 28 -50.39 34.10 8.28
CA PRO A 28 -51.04 33.05 7.51
C PRO A 28 -51.52 31.84 8.33
N GLN A 29 -50.73 31.37 9.31
CA GLN A 29 -51.10 30.18 10.09
C GLN A 29 -52.29 30.43 11.02
N LEU A 30 -52.33 31.60 11.66
CA LEU A 30 -53.45 32.00 12.51
C LEU A 30 -54.70 32.28 11.65
N GLY A 31 -54.54 32.84 10.45
CA GLY A 31 -55.60 32.94 9.44
C GLY A 31 -56.21 31.59 9.05
N LEU A 32 -55.38 30.56 8.84
CA LEU A 32 -55.85 29.19 8.59
C LEU A 32 -56.57 28.59 9.81
N ARG A 33 -56.08 28.86 11.03
CA ARG A 33 -56.77 28.43 12.26
C ARG A 33 -58.11 29.15 12.44
N ILE A 34 -58.23 30.42 12.06
CA ILE A 34 -59.52 31.14 12.01
C ILE A 34 -60.47 30.49 10.99
N ARG A 35 -59.95 30.09 9.83
CA ARG A 35 -60.72 29.42 8.77
C ARG A 35 -61.28 28.07 9.23
N HIS A 36 -60.41 27.19 9.70
CA HIS A 36 -60.70 25.77 9.89
C HIS A 36 -60.87 25.34 11.35
N GLY A 37 -60.27 26.07 12.30
CA GLY A 37 -60.25 25.73 13.71
C GLY A 37 -61.56 26.04 14.45
N SER A 38 -61.71 25.48 15.65
CA SER A 38 -62.85 25.81 16.51
C SER A 38 -62.73 27.25 17.05
N VAL A 39 -63.87 27.89 17.33
CA VAL A 39 -63.90 29.28 17.82
C VAL A 39 -63.17 29.40 19.16
N GLY A 40 -63.35 28.44 20.07
CA GLY A 40 -62.71 28.44 21.39
C GLY A 40 -61.19 28.28 21.33
N GLU A 41 -60.69 27.33 20.53
CA GLU A 41 -59.23 27.13 20.37
C GLU A 41 -58.57 28.33 19.70
N THR A 42 -59.24 28.93 18.71
CA THR A 42 -58.72 30.11 18.01
C THR A 42 -58.65 31.32 18.93
N LEU A 43 -59.65 31.54 19.79
CA LEU A 43 -59.62 32.62 20.80
C LEU A 43 -58.50 32.39 21.82
N SER A 44 -58.33 31.16 22.28
CA SER A 44 -57.23 30.79 23.18
C SER A 44 -55.87 31.05 22.52
N LEU A 45 -55.72 30.68 21.24
CA LEU A 45 -54.49 30.89 20.48
C LEU A 45 -54.20 32.38 20.27
N ILE A 46 -55.20 33.18 19.88
CA ILE A 46 -55.04 34.63 19.71
C ILE A 46 -54.66 35.32 21.03
N THR A 47 -55.19 34.87 22.17
CA THR A 47 -54.93 35.51 23.47
C THR A 47 -53.67 35.02 24.18
N SER A 48 -53.14 33.85 23.79
CA SER A 48 -51.93 33.26 24.36
C SER A 48 -50.63 33.78 23.73
N THR A 49 -49.50 33.33 24.26
CA THR A 49 -48.18 33.51 23.66
C THR A 49 -47.71 32.17 23.12
N THR A 50 -47.50 32.09 21.81
CA THR A 50 -47.08 30.87 21.10
C THR A 50 -45.84 31.18 20.28
N GLN A 51 -44.80 30.37 20.47
CA GLN A 51 -43.56 30.45 19.69
C GLN A 51 -43.22 29.06 19.19
N THR A 52 -43.69 28.73 18.00
CA THR A 52 -43.38 27.49 17.28
C THR A 52 -42.75 27.83 15.92
N PRO A 53 -42.10 26.86 15.26
CA PRO A 53 -41.54 27.08 13.94
C PRO A 53 -42.55 27.54 12.88
N TYR A 54 -43.84 27.32 13.10
CA TYR A 54 -44.92 27.69 12.18
C TYR A 54 -45.64 28.96 12.63
N LEU A 55 -45.64 29.27 13.93
CA LEU A 55 -46.35 30.42 14.46
C LEU A 55 -45.53 31.16 15.53
N LEU A 56 -45.17 32.40 15.20
CA LEU A 56 -44.58 33.35 16.14
C LEU A 56 -45.61 34.42 16.53
N TRP A 57 -46.33 34.17 17.62
CA TRP A 57 -47.37 35.02 18.17
C TRP A 57 -47.09 35.36 19.62
N THR A 58 -46.64 36.59 19.88
CA THR A 58 -46.21 37.04 21.22
C THR A 58 -47.03 38.23 21.70
N ASN A 59 -46.88 38.59 22.98
CA ASN A 59 -47.40 39.86 23.50
C ASN A 59 -46.97 41.06 22.61
N LYS A 60 -45.75 41.02 22.05
CA LYS A 60 -45.24 42.08 21.17
C LYS A 60 -45.95 42.13 19.82
N THR A 61 -46.11 41.00 19.13
CA THR A 61 -46.84 40.96 17.84
C THR A 61 -48.29 41.36 18.04
N ARG A 62 -48.92 40.94 19.15
CA ARG A 62 -50.26 41.40 19.53
C ARG A 62 -50.34 42.89 19.72
N GLN A 63 -49.41 43.48 20.48
CA GLN A 63 -49.39 44.92 20.69
C GLN A 63 -49.19 45.68 19.36
N GLU A 64 -48.30 45.22 18.48
CA GLU A 64 -48.10 45.80 17.15
C GLU A 64 -49.38 45.79 16.30
N LEU A 65 -50.19 44.74 16.39
CA LEU A 65 -51.50 44.67 15.73
C LEU A 65 -52.52 45.62 16.37
N ILE A 66 -52.59 45.67 17.71
CA ILE A 66 -53.49 46.56 18.45
C ILE A 66 -53.16 48.02 18.12
N ASP A 67 -51.89 48.41 18.22
CA ASP A 67 -51.42 49.77 17.92
C ASP A 67 -51.77 50.17 16.48
N TYR A 68 -51.62 49.23 15.53
CA TYR A 68 -52.01 49.45 14.14
C TYR A 68 -53.52 49.64 14.00
N ILE A 69 -54.35 48.77 14.60
CA ILE A 69 -55.81 48.89 14.55
C ILE A 69 -56.29 50.18 15.24
N ASP A 70 -55.76 50.52 16.41
CA ASP A 70 -56.13 51.74 17.17
C ASP A 70 -55.77 53.01 16.39
N ALA A 71 -54.63 53.03 15.70
CA ALA A 71 -54.28 54.12 14.80
C ALA A 71 -55.28 54.27 13.65
N HIS A 72 -55.85 53.17 13.14
CA HIS A 72 -56.86 53.19 12.08
C HIS A 72 -58.24 53.58 12.59
N LEU A 73 -58.64 53.14 13.80
CA LEU A 73 -59.92 53.51 14.42
C LEU A 73 -59.99 54.99 14.82
N ASN A 74 -58.85 55.60 15.15
CA ASN A 74 -58.76 57.01 15.52
C ASN A 74 -58.52 57.96 14.33
N GLY A 75 -58.38 57.42 13.11
CA GLY A 75 -58.20 58.20 11.88
C GLY A 75 -59.53 58.64 11.25
N THR A 76 -59.49 59.69 10.42
CA THR A 76 -60.69 60.25 9.73
C THR A 76 -60.93 59.70 8.32
N MET A 77 -60.10 58.75 7.85
CA MET A 77 -60.18 58.23 6.48
C MET A 77 -61.08 56.98 6.40
N GLU A 78 -61.86 56.83 5.32
CA GLU A 78 -62.60 55.60 5.03
C GLU A 78 -61.64 54.54 4.48
N TRP A 79 -61.34 53.52 5.30
CA TRP A 79 -60.36 52.49 4.96
C TRP A 79 -60.99 51.30 4.23
N THR A 80 -60.24 50.72 3.29
CA THR A 80 -60.62 49.56 2.49
C THR A 80 -59.88 48.29 2.95
N PRO A 81 -60.44 47.07 2.75
CA PRO A 81 -59.75 45.81 3.05
C PRO A 81 -58.34 45.69 2.47
N LYS A 82 -58.11 46.32 1.31
CA LYS A 82 -56.82 46.37 0.61
C LYS A 82 -55.70 47.04 1.41
N GLU A 83 -56.01 47.98 2.30
CA GLU A 83 -54.99 48.66 3.12
C GLU A 83 -54.51 47.76 4.26
N TYR A 84 -55.40 46.93 4.81
CA TYR A 84 -55.06 45.92 5.80
C TYR A 84 -54.19 44.79 5.23
N GLU A 85 -54.32 44.47 3.93
CA GLU A 85 -53.45 43.52 3.24
C GLU A 85 -51.97 43.94 3.25
N LEU A 86 -51.68 45.25 3.32
CA LEU A 86 -50.33 45.79 3.32
C LEU A 86 -49.64 45.74 4.68
N PHE A 87 -50.38 45.43 5.76
CA PHE A 87 -49.82 45.39 7.10
C PHE A 87 -48.71 44.32 7.23
N ARG A 88 -47.59 44.69 7.84
CA ARG A 88 -46.47 43.79 8.12
C ARG A 88 -45.93 44.07 9.51
N PHE A 89 -45.84 43.03 10.35
CA PHE A 89 -45.29 43.11 11.69
C PHE A 89 -43.81 43.56 11.69
N PRO A 90 -43.47 44.71 12.32
CA PRO A 90 -42.09 45.15 12.46
C PRO A 90 -41.20 44.14 13.19
N SER A 91 -41.74 43.45 14.22
CA SER A 91 -41.01 42.42 14.97
C SER A 91 -40.59 41.23 14.10
N LEU A 92 -41.42 40.82 13.15
CA LEU A 92 -41.17 39.67 12.29
C LEU A 92 -40.17 39.97 11.15
N LYS A 93 -39.88 41.24 10.85
CA LYS A 93 -38.89 41.62 9.80
C LYS A 93 -37.47 41.12 10.09
N LYS A 94 -37.17 40.82 11.36
CA LYS A 94 -35.85 40.31 11.78
C LYS A 94 -35.72 38.80 11.67
N GLU A 95 -36.81 38.09 11.41
CA GLU A 95 -36.86 36.64 11.36
C GLU A 95 -36.71 36.14 9.92
N LEU A 96 -35.93 35.09 9.73
CA LEU A 96 -35.83 34.40 8.45
C LEU A 96 -37.00 33.42 8.32
N ILE A 97 -37.84 33.64 7.31
CA ILE A 97 -38.98 32.78 6.99
C ILE A 97 -38.74 32.13 5.64
N ILE A 98 -38.74 30.79 5.60
CA ILE A 98 -38.66 30.01 4.36
C ILE A 98 -39.81 29.02 4.34
N ASN A 99 -40.58 29.01 3.25
CA ASN A 99 -41.77 28.17 3.08
C ASN A 99 -42.75 28.21 4.28
N GLY A 100 -42.94 29.40 4.87
CA GLY A 100 -43.80 29.60 6.03
C GLY A 100 -43.24 29.12 7.38
N VAL A 101 -41.95 28.76 7.45
CA VAL A 101 -41.27 28.30 8.65
C VAL A 101 -40.28 29.35 9.15
N TYR A 102 -40.37 29.71 10.43
CA TYR A 102 -39.42 30.56 11.14
C TYR A 102 -38.15 29.77 11.46
N ILE A 103 -37.09 29.99 10.68
CA ILE A 103 -35.90 29.12 10.66
C ILE A 103 -35.17 29.08 12.01
N ARG A 104 -35.08 30.20 12.71
CA ARG A 104 -34.47 30.25 14.04
C ARG A 104 -35.18 29.35 15.04
N LEU A 105 -36.51 29.49 15.15
CA LEU A 105 -37.34 28.65 16.03
C LEU A 105 -37.32 27.19 15.58
N PHE A 106 -37.30 26.93 14.27
CA PHE A 106 -37.16 25.59 13.74
C PHE A 106 -35.87 24.91 14.19
N ASN A 107 -34.74 25.61 14.10
CA ASN A 107 -33.45 25.08 14.55
C ASN A 107 -33.41 24.82 16.06
N GLU A 108 -34.05 25.67 16.85
CA GLU A 108 -34.16 25.51 18.31
C GLU A 108 -35.10 24.35 18.72
N GLN A 109 -36.14 24.08 17.94
CA GLN A 109 -37.27 23.23 18.34
C GLN A 109 -37.52 22.01 17.44
N ILE A 110 -36.64 21.67 16.50
CA ILE A 110 -36.91 20.60 15.51
C ILE A 110 -37.30 19.25 16.13
N ARG A 111 -36.81 18.96 17.34
CA ARG A 111 -37.09 17.69 18.04
C ARG A 111 -38.48 17.67 18.71
N THR A 112 -39.08 18.82 18.94
CA THR A 112 -40.33 18.98 19.72
C THR A 112 -41.46 19.63 18.93
N CYS A 113 -41.18 20.23 17.78
CA CYS A 113 -42.20 20.86 16.94
C CYS A 113 -43.01 19.84 16.14
N GLU A 114 -44.15 20.27 15.60
CA GLU A 114 -44.91 19.47 14.64
C GLU A 114 -44.01 19.12 13.42
N PRO A 115 -44.06 17.87 12.92
CA PRO A 115 -43.28 17.46 11.76
C PRO A 115 -43.57 18.33 10.53
N LEU A 116 -42.55 18.53 9.69
CA LEU A 116 -42.72 19.20 8.40
C LEU A 116 -43.67 18.39 7.52
N PRO A 117 -44.72 18.99 6.93
CA PRO A 117 -45.65 18.28 6.06
C PRO A 117 -44.97 17.65 4.83
N ASP A 118 -44.04 18.38 4.21
CA ASP A 118 -43.19 17.89 3.13
C ASP A 118 -41.75 18.42 3.33
N PRO A 119 -40.85 17.58 3.88
CA PRO A 119 -39.46 17.94 4.11
C PRO A 119 -38.69 18.29 2.83
N ILE A 120 -38.96 17.63 1.70
CA ILE A 120 -38.24 17.85 0.44
C ILE A 120 -38.61 19.21 -0.17
N ILE A 121 -39.90 19.58 -0.15
CA ILE A 121 -40.33 20.92 -0.60
C ILE A 121 -39.67 22.00 0.26
N PHE A 122 -39.60 21.80 1.58
CA PHE A 122 -38.90 22.71 2.46
C PHE A 122 -37.40 22.82 2.11
N LEU A 123 -36.71 21.70 1.85
CA LEU A 123 -35.31 21.70 1.44
C LEU A 123 -35.09 22.40 0.09
N ARG A 124 -35.99 22.20 -0.90
CA ARG A 124 -35.96 22.95 -2.18
C ARG A 124 -36.12 24.45 -1.96
N ALA A 125 -37.08 24.85 -1.11
CA ALA A 125 -37.26 26.26 -0.76
C ALA A 125 -36.00 26.84 -0.09
N CYS A 126 -35.36 26.10 0.82
CA CYS A 126 -34.08 26.49 1.42
C CYS A 126 -32.98 26.65 0.36
N MET A 127 -32.77 25.64 -0.51
CA MET A 127 -31.71 25.69 -1.53
C MET A 127 -31.93 26.77 -2.59
N SER A 128 -33.19 27.08 -2.94
CA SER A 128 -33.52 28.14 -3.90
C SER A 128 -33.13 29.55 -3.44
N ARG A 129 -32.98 29.77 -2.13
CA ARG A 129 -32.60 31.06 -1.53
C ARG A 129 -31.07 31.24 -1.53
N ILE A 130 -30.54 31.55 -2.70
CA ILE A 130 -29.11 31.86 -2.93
C ILE A 130 -28.71 33.28 -2.51
N ASP A 131 -29.69 34.14 -2.21
CA ASP A 131 -29.53 35.54 -1.80
C ASP A 131 -29.09 35.72 -0.33
N LEU A 132 -29.12 34.65 0.46
CA LEU A 132 -28.87 34.71 1.91
C LEU A 132 -27.37 34.67 2.24
N ASN A 133 -26.93 35.63 3.07
CA ASN A 133 -25.55 35.78 3.53
C ASN A 133 -25.47 35.89 5.07
N GLY A 134 -24.27 35.70 5.63
CA GLY A 134 -24.00 35.86 7.07
C GLY A 134 -24.91 34.99 7.94
N LYS A 135 -25.53 35.60 8.97
CA LYS A 135 -26.36 34.86 9.94
C LYS A 135 -27.53 34.09 9.31
N TRP A 136 -28.17 34.64 8.28
CA TRP A 136 -29.28 33.93 7.62
C TRP A 136 -28.81 32.75 6.78
N LEU A 137 -27.60 32.80 6.21
CA LEU A 137 -27.00 31.66 5.55
C LEU A 137 -26.68 30.54 6.56
N GLN A 138 -26.11 30.90 7.71
CA GLN A 138 -25.87 29.98 8.83
C GLN A 138 -27.17 29.29 9.27
N GLU A 139 -28.21 30.08 9.59
CA GLU A 139 -29.51 29.56 10.02
C GLU A 139 -30.14 28.63 8.97
N LYS A 140 -30.07 28.98 7.68
CA LYS A 140 -30.54 28.13 6.58
C LYS A 140 -29.83 26.79 6.55
N VAL A 141 -28.49 26.77 6.56
CA VAL A 141 -27.72 25.52 6.40
C VAL A 141 -27.85 24.63 7.63
N ILE A 142 -27.93 25.21 8.83
CA ILE A 142 -28.27 24.47 10.05
C ILE A 142 -29.63 23.79 9.90
N ALA A 143 -30.64 24.48 9.38
CA ALA A 143 -31.97 23.91 9.19
C ALA A 143 -31.96 22.74 8.21
N VAL A 144 -31.24 22.88 7.09
CA VAL A 144 -31.06 21.81 6.10
C VAL A 144 -30.42 20.58 6.73
N ALA A 145 -29.34 20.78 7.49
CA ALA A 145 -28.65 19.69 8.19
C ALA A 145 -29.57 19.01 9.22
N ASN A 146 -30.31 19.80 10.00
CA ASN A 146 -31.25 19.27 10.99
C ASN A 146 -32.37 18.44 10.33
N VAL A 147 -32.88 18.87 9.17
CA VAL A 147 -33.88 18.10 8.42
C VAL A 147 -33.29 16.78 7.91
N LEU A 148 -32.09 16.78 7.32
CA LEU A 148 -31.45 15.55 6.83
C LEU A 148 -31.15 14.54 7.96
N GLU A 149 -30.89 15.02 9.18
CA GLU A 149 -30.67 14.18 10.36
C GLU A 149 -31.97 13.63 10.94
N GLN A 150 -33.02 14.45 11.01
CA GLN A 150 -34.28 14.10 11.66
C GLN A 150 -35.19 13.23 10.76
N TYR A 151 -35.15 13.45 9.43
CA TYR A 151 -36.02 12.77 8.47
C TYR A 151 -35.25 11.76 7.62
N GLN A 152 -35.90 10.67 7.22
CA GLN A 152 -35.29 9.62 6.38
C GLN A 152 -35.44 9.92 4.88
N ILE A 153 -34.94 11.08 4.44
CA ILE A 153 -35.15 11.61 3.09
C ILE A 153 -33.84 11.76 2.28
N ALA A 154 -32.75 11.16 2.77
CA ALA A 154 -31.42 11.35 2.18
C ALA A 154 -31.32 10.84 0.73
N THR A 155 -32.04 9.76 0.41
CA THR A 155 -32.11 9.19 -0.95
C THR A 155 -32.86 10.12 -1.90
N GLU A 156 -34.05 10.57 -1.50
CA GLU A 156 -34.87 11.54 -2.25
C GLU A 156 -34.11 12.85 -2.48
N PHE A 157 -33.36 13.31 -1.47
CA PHE A 157 -32.50 14.48 -1.59
C PHE A 157 -31.39 14.29 -2.62
N CYS A 158 -30.73 13.12 -2.62
CA CYS A 158 -29.63 12.83 -3.55
C CYS A 158 -30.11 12.65 -5.00
N GLU A 159 -31.29 12.06 -5.19
CA GLU A 159 -31.88 11.83 -6.51
C GLU A 159 -32.22 13.14 -7.23
N ASP A 160 -32.41 14.24 -6.49
CA ASP A 160 -32.62 15.58 -7.04
C ASP A 160 -31.25 16.25 -7.36
N PRO A 161 -30.89 16.40 -8.64
CA PRO A 161 -29.57 16.92 -9.02
C PRO A 161 -29.37 18.39 -8.64
N GLU A 162 -30.44 19.19 -8.56
CA GLU A 162 -30.36 20.60 -8.23
C GLU A 162 -30.11 20.80 -6.73
N LEU A 163 -30.79 20.02 -5.88
CA LEU A 163 -30.53 20.00 -4.44
C LEU A 163 -29.09 19.58 -4.13
N LEU A 164 -28.65 18.50 -4.78
CA LEU A 164 -27.30 17.98 -4.58
C LEU A 164 -26.23 18.98 -5.05
N ASP A 165 -26.39 19.58 -6.22
CA ASP A 165 -25.44 20.58 -6.74
C ASP A 165 -25.41 21.85 -5.88
N SER A 166 -26.57 22.29 -5.38
CA SER A 166 -26.69 23.45 -4.49
C SER A 166 -25.98 23.21 -3.16
N LEU A 167 -26.18 22.04 -2.54
CA LEU A 167 -25.51 21.69 -1.28
C LEU A 167 -23.99 21.65 -1.45
N PHE A 168 -23.49 20.96 -2.47
CA PHE A 168 -22.05 20.83 -2.69
C PHE A 168 -21.40 22.14 -3.18
N SER A 169 -22.18 23.11 -3.69
CA SER A 169 -21.66 24.44 -4.03
C SER A 169 -21.32 25.31 -2.81
N LEU A 170 -21.87 24.97 -1.63
CA LEU A 170 -21.57 25.64 -0.37
C LEU A 170 -20.22 25.22 0.20
N LEU A 171 -19.67 24.10 -0.26
CA LEU A 171 -18.34 23.64 0.15
C LEU A 171 -17.27 24.40 -0.61
N LYS A 172 -16.35 25.00 0.15
CA LYS A 172 -15.19 25.73 -0.40
C LYS A 172 -13.91 25.21 0.21
N GLU A 173 -12.81 25.33 -0.54
CA GLU A 173 -11.46 25.06 -0.04
C GLU A 173 -11.08 26.06 1.05
N GLU A 174 -11.41 27.33 0.81
CA GLU A 174 -11.29 28.43 1.76
C GLU A 174 -12.71 28.93 2.09
N PRO A 175 -13.32 28.47 3.19
CA PRO A 175 -14.67 28.86 3.54
C PRO A 175 -14.72 30.29 4.10
N ASP A 176 -15.66 31.09 3.59
CA ASP A 176 -15.95 32.43 4.13
C ASP A 176 -16.50 32.35 5.56
N ASP A 177 -17.19 31.25 5.88
CA ASP A 177 -17.87 31.01 7.15
C ASP A 177 -17.71 29.54 7.58
N LEU A 178 -16.97 29.33 8.68
CA LEU A 178 -16.68 28.01 9.23
C LEU A 178 -17.94 27.26 9.70
N LEU A 179 -18.96 27.99 10.15
CA LEU A 179 -20.20 27.40 10.62
C LEU A 179 -21.03 26.86 9.45
N VAL A 180 -21.01 27.59 8.31
CA VAL A 180 -21.62 27.13 7.06
C VAL A 180 -20.90 25.89 6.53
N GLN A 181 -19.56 25.90 6.50
CA GLN A 181 -18.76 24.77 6.04
C GLN A 181 -19.03 23.52 6.89
N SER A 182 -18.92 23.62 8.22
CA SER A 182 -19.15 22.49 9.14
C SER A 182 -20.58 21.95 9.09
N SER A 183 -21.59 22.82 8.98
CA SER A 183 -22.99 22.41 8.82
C SER A 183 -23.25 21.74 7.45
N THR A 184 -22.57 22.18 6.40
CA THR A 184 -22.64 21.55 5.07
C THR A 184 -21.97 20.17 5.09
N LEU A 185 -20.81 20.04 5.72
CA LEU A 185 -20.14 18.74 5.90
C LEU A 185 -20.98 17.77 6.73
N ARG A 186 -21.73 18.27 7.72
CA ARG A 186 -22.72 17.49 8.47
C ARG A 186 -23.82 16.94 7.57
N CYS A 187 -24.33 17.74 6.61
CA CYS A 187 -25.25 17.26 5.58
C CYS A 187 -24.61 16.17 4.73
N VAL A 188 -23.39 16.41 4.21
CA VAL A 188 -22.67 15.44 3.36
C VAL A 188 -22.42 14.14 4.11
N LYS A 189 -22.03 14.19 5.39
CA LYS A 189 -21.86 13.01 6.24
C LYS A 189 -23.14 12.17 6.30
N ARG A 190 -24.29 12.82 6.43
CA ARG A 190 -25.59 12.15 6.46
C ARG A 190 -25.96 11.53 5.12
N LEU A 191 -25.62 12.18 4.00
CA LEU A 191 -25.82 11.60 2.67
C LEU A 191 -24.90 10.38 2.47
N LEU A 192 -23.60 10.52 2.76
CA LEU A 192 -22.61 9.46 2.57
C LEU A 192 -22.73 8.29 3.56
N SER A 193 -23.55 8.40 4.62
CA SER A 193 -23.87 7.24 5.47
C SER A 193 -24.85 6.27 4.81
N THR A 194 -25.41 6.61 3.65
CA THR A 194 -26.36 5.78 2.89
C THR A 194 -25.72 5.33 1.58
N THR A 195 -25.64 4.03 1.32
CA THR A 195 -24.95 3.47 0.15
C THR A 195 -25.55 3.94 -1.19
N ALA A 196 -26.88 4.06 -1.29
CA ALA A 196 -27.55 4.58 -2.49
C ALA A 196 -27.11 6.02 -2.82
N CYS A 197 -27.01 6.88 -1.81
CA CYS A 197 -26.54 8.25 -1.95
C CYS A 197 -25.06 8.30 -2.38
N VAL A 198 -24.22 7.42 -1.83
CA VAL A 198 -22.80 7.30 -2.23
C VAL A 198 -22.70 7.00 -3.74
N GLU A 199 -23.52 6.11 -4.27
CA GLU A 199 -23.54 5.83 -5.72
C GLU A 199 -23.95 7.03 -6.56
N VAL A 200 -24.97 7.78 -6.12
CA VAL A 200 -25.43 8.97 -6.83
C VAL A 200 -24.36 10.05 -6.83
N VAL A 201 -23.74 10.31 -5.67
CA VAL A 201 -22.63 11.26 -5.54
C VAL A 201 -21.46 10.84 -6.42
N ALA A 202 -21.09 9.55 -6.44
CA ALA A 202 -20.00 9.03 -7.25
C ALA A 202 -20.21 9.21 -8.77
N LYS A 203 -21.45 9.14 -9.24
CA LYS A 203 -21.82 9.32 -10.66
C LYS A 203 -22.06 10.79 -11.02
N SER A 204 -22.20 11.66 -10.04
CA SER A 204 -22.52 13.08 -10.21
C SER A 204 -21.28 13.95 -10.42
N LYS A 205 -21.48 15.11 -11.07
CA LYS A 205 -20.45 16.16 -11.22
C LYS A 205 -19.97 16.72 -9.88
N VAL A 206 -20.75 16.57 -8.80
CA VAL A 206 -20.41 17.09 -7.47
C VAL A 206 -19.24 16.33 -6.83
N LEU A 207 -18.94 15.11 -7.27
CA LEU A 207 -17.80 14.34 -6.78
C LEU A 207 -16.50 15.14 -6.89
N SER A 208 -16.29 15.82 -8.01
CA SER A 208 -15.06 16.58 -8.23
C SER A 208 -14.98 17.82 -7.33
N LYS A 209 -16.12 18.47 -7.05
CA LYS A 209 -16.19 19.57 -6.08
C LYS A 209 -15.81 19.11 -4.67
N PHE A 210 -16.24 17.91 -4.29
CA PHE A 210 -15.88 17.31 -3.01
C PHE A 210 -14.40 16.91 -2.93
N LEU A 211 -13.87 16.23 -3.96
CA LEU A 211 -12.49 15.74 -3.95
C LEU A 211 -11.45 16.86 -3.95
N VAL A 212 -11.77 18.03 -4.51
CA VAL A 212 -10.91 19.21 -4.42
C VAL A 212 -10.66 19.64 -2.96
N LEU A 213 -11.60 19.36 -2.05
CA LEU A 213 -11.42 19.62 -0.61
C LEU A 213 -10.35 18.73 0.05
N LEU A 214 -9.89 17.67 -0.63
CA LEU A 214 -8.75 16.86 -0.18
C LEU A 214 -7.40 17.50 -0.51
N TYR A 215 -7.35 18.61 -1.25
CA TYR A 215 -6.12 19.33 -1.58
C TYR A 215 -5.58 20.21 -0.43
N PRO A 216 -6.41 21.02 0.27
CA PRO A 216 -5.94 21.79 1.42
C PRO A 216 -5.80 20.95 2.70
N SER A 217 -4.73 21.16 3.47
CA SER A 217 -4.48 20.44 4.74
C SER A 217 -5.43 20.81 5.88
N GLN A 218 -6.04 22.02 5.88
CA GLN A 218 -6.72 22.59 7.05
C GLN A 218 -7.91 21.75 7.55
N TYR A 219 -8.66 21.11 6.64
CA TYR A 219 -9.87 20.34 6.97
C TYR A 219 -9.71 18.85 6.69
N LEU A 220 -8.47 18.39 6.46
CA LEU A 220 -8.22 17.03 6.01
C LEU A 220 -8.81 15.98 6.97
N GLU A 221 -8.77 16.23 8.28
CA GLU A 221 -9.33 15.35 9.31
C GLU A 221 -10.86 15.19 9.23
N ASP A 222 -11.57 16.22 8.76
CA ASP A 222 -13.02 16.18 8.56
C ASP A 222 -13.38 15.54 7.21
N ILE A 223 -12.58 15.79 6.17
CA ILE A 223 -12.86 15.35 4.79
C ILE A 223 -12.47 13.88 4.56
N VAL A 224 -11.36 13.40 5.12
CA VAL A 224 -10.89 12.02 4.89
C VAL A 224 -11.90 10.95 5.35
N PRO A 225 -12.58 11.06 6.50
CA PRO A 225 -13.65 10.13 6.88
C PRO A 225 -14.83 10.09 5.90
N LEU A 226 -15.15 11.24 5.30
CA LEU A 226 -16.19 11.34 4.26
C LEU A 226 -15.72 10.68 2.95
N ALA A 227 -14.45 10.92 2.55
CA ALA A 227 -13.83 10.26 1.42
C ALA A 227 -13.74 8.74 1.62
N GLN A 228 -13.45 8.28 2.84
CA GLN A 228 -13.48 6.85 3.19
C GLN A 228 -14.87 6.25 3.00
N SER A 229 -15.92 6.96 3.42
CA SER A 229 -17.32 6.52 3.23
C SER A 229 -17.66 6.42 1.75
N LEU A 230 -17.24 7.41 0.95
CA LEU A 230 -17.40 7.41 -0.50
C LEU A 230 -16.62 6.27 -1.19
N PHE A 231 -15.39 5.97 -0.75
CA PHE A 231 -14.53 4.94 -1.32
C PHE A 231 -14.86 3.53 -0.84
N SER A 232 -15.76 3.39 0.14
CA SER A 232 -16.27 2.07 0.56
C SER A 232 -17.05 1.36 -0.54
N VAL A 233 -17.58 2.11 -1.51
CA VAL A 233 -18.29 1.58 -2.68
C VAL A 233 -17.36 1.55 -3.89
N THR A 234 -17.35 0.44 -4.63
CA THR A 234 -16.52 0.21 -5.83
C THR A 234 -16.60 1.33 -6.86
N THR A 235 -17.80 1.84 -7.14
CA THR A 235 -18.03 2.95 -8.08
C THR A 235 -17.43 4.26 -7.57
N GLY A 236 -17.63 4.56 -6.28
CA GLY A 236 -17.06 5.72 -5.60
C GLY A 236 -15.54 5.70 -5.58
N LEU A 237 -14.93 4.55 -5.31
CA LEU A 237 -13.47 4.38 -5.36
C LEU A 237 -12.93 4.55 -6.79
N GLN A 238 -13.54 3.91 -7.79
CA GLN A 238 -13.11 4.04 -9.19
C GLN A 238 -13.18 5.48 -9.69
N GLN A 239 -14.32 6.14 -9.49
CA GLN A 239 -14.48 7.53 -9.89
C GLN A 239 -13.59 8.45 -9.06
N GLY A 240 -13.44 8.19 -7.77
CA GLY A 240 -12.53 8.91 -6.87
C GLY A 240 -11.10 8.93 -7.38
N ILE A 241 -10.56 7.77 -7.76
CA ILE A 241 -9.21 7.65 -8.35
C ILE A 241 -9.13 8.43 -9.67
N VAL A 242 -10.09 8.23 -10.58
CA VAL A 242 -10.12 8.90 -11.89
C VAL A 242 -10.22 10.42 -11.75
N LYS A 243 -10.82 10.93 -10.67
CA LYS A 243 -10.99 12.36 -10.39
C LYS A 243 -9.89 12.94 -9.50
N GLY A 244 -8.78 12.22 -9.30
CA GLY A 244 -7.59 12.73 -8.59
C GLY A 244 -7.60 12.56 -7.08
N GLY A 245 -8.60 11.87 -6.50
CA GLY A 245 -8.65 11.62 -5.06
C GLY A 245 -7.40 10.90 -4.53
N LEU A 246 -6.89 9.91 -5.27
CA LEU A 246 -5.64 9.23 -4.90
C LEU A 246 -4.43 10.17 -4.97
N LEU A 247 -4.37 11.09 -5.95
CA LEU A 247 -3.27 12.04 -6.09
C LEU A 247 -3.19 12.99 -4.89
N TYR A 248 -4.32 13.54 -4.47
CA TYR A 248 -4.36 14.45 -3.30
C TYR A 248 -3.96 13.73 -2.01
N LEU A 249 -4.46 12.50 -1.82
CA LEU A 249 -4.03 11.67 -0.69
C LEU A 249 -2.52 11.36 -0.75
N LEU A 250 -1.97 11.04 -1.92
CA LEU A 250 -0.53 10.82 -2.08
C LEU A 250 0.29 12.07 -1.74
N ASN A 251 -0.21 13.25 -2.10
CA ASN A 251 0.46 14.51 -1.77
C ASN A 251 0.56 14.70 -0.26
N HIS A 252 -0.54 14.51 0.47
CA HIS A 252 -0.52 14.60 1.94
C HIS A 252 0.34 13.51 2.57
N PHE A 253 0.28 12.26 2.08
CA PHE A 253 1.08 11.17 2.61
C PHE A 253 2.59 11.49 2.64
N VAL A 254 3.11 12.15 1.61
CA VAL A 254 4.54 12.49 1.51
C VAL A 254 4.89 13.85 2.08
N ASN A 255 4.08 14.87 1.79
CA ASN A 255 4.45 16.27 1.98
C ASN A 255 3.79 16.95 3.19
N ASP A 256 2.79 16.35 3.83
CA ASP A 256 2.21 16.96 5.04
C ASP A 256 3.21 16.93 6.20
N SER A 257 3.19 17.97 7.03
CA SER A 257 4.10 18.11 8.17
C SER A 257 3.64 17.36 9.41
N GLU A 258 2.33 17.09 9.52
CA GLU A 258 1.75 16.47 10.72
C GLU A 258 1.65 14.95 10.58
N LEU A 259 2.20 14.24 11.57
CA LEU A 259 2.24 12.79 11.55
C LEU A 259 0.84 12.18 11.47
N GLU A 260 -0.08 12.65 12.33
CA GLU A 260 -1.42 12.05 12.44
C GLU A 260 -2.25 12.25 11.16
N ARG A 261 -2.09 13.38 10.45
CA ARG A 261 -2.71 13.59 9.14
C ARG A 261 -2.18 12.63 8.08
N ARG A 262 -0.86 12.41 8.04
CA ARG A 262 -0.25 11.42 7.13
C ARG A 262 -0.70 10.00 7.45
N VAL A 263 -0.82 9.65 8.73
CA VAL A 263 -1.32 8.34 9.18
C VAL A 263 -2.78 8.15 8.74
N LEU A 264 -3.64 9.15 8.94
CA LEU A 264 -5.05 9.11 8.52
C LEU A 264 -5.18 8.86 7.00
N VAL A 265 -4.38 9.56 6.21
CA VAL A 265 -4.37 9.39 4.75
C VAL A 265 -3.77 8.05 4.33
N SER A 266 -2.67 7.61 4.97
CA SER A 266 -2.05 6.30 4.77
C SER A 266 -3.04 5.16 5.04
N GLN A 267 -3.87 5.27 6.10
CA GLN A 267 -4.93 4.30 6.38
C GLN A 267 -5.95 4.21 5.25
N LEU A 268 -6.35 5.35 4.67
CA LEU A 268 -7.29 5.36 3.55
C LEU A 268 -6.66 4.73 2.30
N ILE A 269 -5.43 5.10 1.94
CA ILE A 269 -4.73 4.52 0.78
C ILE A 269 -4.51 3.01 0.97
N GLY A 270 -4.16 2.55 2.18
CA GLY A 270 -4.05 1.14 2.53
C GLY A 270 -5.36 0.39 2.28
N LYS A 271 -6.50 0.92 2.77
CA LYS A 271 -7.84 0.35 2.51
C LYS A 271 -8.20 0.32 1.02
N MET A 272 -7.88 1.39 0.29
CA MET A 272 -8.08 1.44 -1.17
C MET A 272 -7.27 0.34 -1.88
N SER A 273 -6.06 0.06 -1.38
CA SER A 273 -5.13 -0.93 -1.95
C SER A 273 -5.51 -2.38 -1.66
N THR A 274 -6.29 -2.63 -0.60
CA THR A 274 -6.79 -3.96 -0.22
C THR A 274 -8.23 -4.21 -0.70
N THR A 275 -8.88 -3.22 -1.32
CA THR A 275 -10.26 -3.34 -1.81
C THR A 275 -10.36 -4.36 -2.97
N PRO A 276 -11.27 -5.34 -2.92
CA PRO A 276 -11.44 -6.33 -3.99
C PRO A 276 -11.70 -5.69 -5.37
N GLY A 277 -11.03 -6.20 -6.41
CA GLY A 277 -11.19 -5.76 -7.80
C GLY A 277 -10.49 -4.46 -8.20
N ILE A 278 -10.35 -3.49 -7.28
CA ILE A 278 -9.69 -2.20 -7.55
C ILE A 278 -8.30 -2.10 -6.90
N GLY A 279 -8.08 -2.75 -5.76
CA GLY A 279 -6.85 -2.72 -4.98
C GLY A 279 -5.56 -3.03 -5.77
N PRO A 280 -5.56 -4.02 -6.69
CA PRO A 280 -4.41 -4.23 -7.57
C PRO A 280 -4.08 -3.01 -8.45
N LYS A 281 -5.08 -2.30 -8.97
CA LYS A 281 -4.87 -1.07 -9.77
C LYS A 281 -4.32 0.08 -8.92
N VAL A 282 -4.78 0.20 -7.68
CA VAL A 282 -4.24 1.17 -6.71
C VAL A 282 -2.79 0.84 -6.41
N THR A 283 -2.49 -0.42 -6.09
CA THR A 283 -1.12 -0.91 -5.84
C THR A 283 -0.19 -0.63 -7.01
N LEU A 284 -0.62 -0.90 -8.24
CA LEU A 284 0.14 -0.60 -9.45
C LEU A 284 0.38 0.90 -9.63
N SER A 285 -0.61 1.74 -9.28
CA SER A 285 -0.47 3.20 -9.34
C SER A 285 0.53 3.70 -8.29
N LEU A 286 0.51 3.14 -7.07
CA LEU A 286 1.49 3.45 -6.02
C LEU A 286 2.90 2.99 -6.41
N ALA A 287 3.04 1.83 -7.05
CA ALA A 287 4.32 1.29 -7.50
C ALA A 287 5.02 2.15 -8.56
N LYS A 288 4.30 3.10 -9.19
CA LYS A 288 4.91 4.10 -10.07
C LYS A 288 5.72 5.16 -9.30
N PHE A 289 5.48 5.30 -7.99
CA PHE A 289 6.05 6.35 -7.15
C PHE A 289 6.76 5.84 -5.89
N PHE A 290 6.51 4.62 -5.44
CA PHE A 290 7.08 4.12 -4.19
C PHE A 290 7.59 2.68 -4.34
N PRO A 291 8.66 2.31 -3.61
CA PRO A 291 9.08 0.92 -3.48
C PRO A 291 7.97 0.02 -2.92
N SER A 292 7.98 -1.25 -3.31
CA SER A 292 7.02 -2.26 -2.85
C SER A 292 7.00 -2.42 -1.33
N ALA A 293 8.14 -2.28 -0.67
CA ALA A 293 8.25 -2.32 0.79
C ALA A 293 7.35 -1.28 1.48
N ILE A 294 7.40 -0.01 1.05
CA ILE A 294 6.56 1.07 1.62
C ILE A 294 5.07 0.79 1.37
N ILE A 295 4.72 0.32 0.16
CA ILE A 295 3.34 0.01 -0.21
C ILE A 295 2.80 -1.17 0.61
N ASN A 296 3.62 -2.21 0.82
CA ASN A 296 3.23 -3.37 1.61
C ASN A 296 3.07 -3.00 3.08
N THR A 297 3.99 -2.21 3.64
CA THR A 297 3.83 -1.66 4.99
C THR A 297 2.55 -0.83 5.09
N MET A 298 2.24 0.02 4.10
CA MET A 298 1.01 0.84 4.10
C MET A 298 -0.28 0.02 4.16
N LYS A 299 -0.29 -1.16 3.53
CA LYS A 299 -1.44 -2.09 3.56
C LYS A 299 -1.65 -2.75 4.92
N MET A 300 -0.57 -2.96 5.68
CA MET A 300 -0.58 -3.73 6.93
C MET A 300 -0.57 -2.82 8.16
N ASP A 301 0.27 -1.79 8.14
CA ASP A 301 0.43 -0.78 9.19
C ASP A 301 0.65 0.61 8.58
N ALA A 302 -0.42 1.41 8.60
CA ALA A 302 -0.40 2.77 8.09
C ALA A 302 0.58 3.68 8.84
N ARG A 303 0.77 3.50 10.15
CA ARG A 303 1.69 4.33 10.95
C ARG A 303 3.14 3.92 10.68
N GLY A 304 3.41 2.62 10.64
CA GLY A 304 4.71 2.07 10.24
C GLY A 304 5.13 2.53 8.86
N ALA A 305 4.21 2.62 7.89
CA ALA A 305 4.52 3.12 6.55
C ALA A 305 4.93 4.59 6.54
N VAL A 306 4.28 5.40 7.36
CA VAL A 306 4.58 6.82 7.53
C VAL A 306 5.92 7.03 8.22
N ILE A 307 6.27 6.19 9.20
CA ILE A 307 7.58 6.18 9.85
C ILE A 307 8.68 5.71 8.87
N LEU A 308 8.42 4.63 8.12
CA LEU A 308 9.33 4.09 7.11
C LEU A 308 9.59 5.09 5.97
N LEU A 309 8.59 5.91 5.62
CA LEU A 309 8.74 6.97 4.63
C LEU A 309 9.72 8.06 5.09
N ASP A 310 9.78 8.33 6.39
CA ASP A 310 10.66 9.34 7.00
C ASP A 310 12.01 8.77 7.43
N SER A 311 12.18 7.45 7.43
CA SER A 311 13.43 6.83 7.86
C SER A 311 14.47 6.81 6.75
N THR A 312 15.72 6.66 7.16
CA THR A 312 16.81 6.23 6.27
C THR A 312 17.00 4.74 6.46
N THR A 313 16.78 3.96 5.41
CA THR A 313 16.79 2.50 5.49
C THR A 313 17.50 1.93 4.28
N GLU A 314 18.55 1.17 4.55
CA GLU A 314 19.24 0.35 3.55
C GLU A 314 19.16 -1.10 3.98
N THR A 315 18.30 -1.85 3.29
CA THR A 315 18.20 -3.30 3.35
C THR A 315 18.34 -3.86 1.94
N PRO A 316 18.61 -5.16 1.78
CA PRO A 316 18.67 -5.77 0.47
C PRO A 316 17.43 -5.51 -0.40
N GLU A 317 16.25 -5.29 0.18
CA GLU A 317 15.00 -5.07 -0.58
C GLU A 317 14.55 -3.59 -0.60
N LEU A 318 15.24 -2.70 0.10
CA LEU A 318 14.89 -1.28 0.17
C LEU A 318 16.12 -0.41 0.38
N ILE A 319 16.42 0.44 -0.59
CA ILE A 319 17.27 1.62 -0.39
C ILE A 319 16.32 2.82 -0.37
N TRP A 320 16.29 3.52 0.76
CA TRP A 320 15.44 4.68 0.97
C TRP A 320 16.09 5.70 1.89
N ASN A 321 16.03 6.97 1.51
CA ASN A 321 16.56 8.08 2.29
C ASN A 321 15.69 9.34 2.13
N SER A 322 16.08 10.40 2.84
CA SER A 322 15.36 11.67 2.82
C SER A 322 15.38 12.35 1.44
N GLU A 323 16.48 12.22 0.69
CA GLU A 323 16.61 12.78 -0.66
C GLU A 323 15.61 12.15 -1.63
N MET A 324 15.46 10.82 -1.60
CA MET A 324 14.49 10.08 -2.39
C MET A 324 13.05 10.45 -2.03
N LYS A 325 12.76 10.58 -0.73
CA LYS A 325 11.45 11.07 -0.24
C LYS A 325 11.15 12.47 -0.77
N ASN A 326 12.10 13.40 -0.62
CA ASN A 326 11.93 14.77 -1.07
C ASN A 326 11.75 14.85 -2.58
N GLY A 327 12.54 14.08 -3.35
CA GLY A 327 12.45 14.03 -4.81
C GLY A 327 11.09 13.55 -5.32
N VAL A 328 10.54 12.47 -4.73
CA VAL A 328 9.19 12.02 -5.09
C VAL A 328 8.11 12.96 -4.56
N GLY A 329 8.29 13.53 -3.37
CA GLY A 329 7.39 14.50 -2.75
C GLY A 329 7.21 15.75 -3.61
N ASP A 330 8.31 16.36 -4.06
CA ASP A 330 8.31 17.52 -4.96
C ASP A 330 7.60 17.22 -6.29
N PHE A 331 7.81 16.02 -6.83
CA PHE A 331 7.17 15.60 -8.07
C PHE A 331 5.66 15.42 -7.92
N ILE A 332 5.23 14.75 -6.85
CA ILE A 332 3.81 14.56 -6.53
C ILE A 332 3.15 15.91 -6.24
N ASN A 333 3.81 16.81 -5.52
CA ASN A 333 3.26 18.14 -5.23
C ASN A 333 3.00 18.94 -6.50
N LYS A 334 3.99 19.03 -7.40
CA LYS A 334 3.82 19.70 -8.71
C LYS A 334 2.73 19.06 -9.55
N MET A 335 2.60 17.73 -9.49
CA MET A 335 1.53 17.00 -10.17
C MET A 335 0.16 17.34 -9.58
N ALA A 336 0.04 17.39 -8.25
CA ALA A 336 -1.17 17.76 -7.53
C ALA A 336 -1.58 19.20 -7.83
N GLU A 337 -0.66 20.16 -7.74
CA GLU A 337 -0.88 21.57 -8.10
C GLU A 337 -1.38 21.72 -9.56
N SER A 338 -0.71 21.06 -10.51
CA SER A 338 -1.10 21.12 -11.92
C SER A 338 -2.47 20.50 -12.18
N PHE A 339 -2.77 19.37 -11.53
CA PHE A 339 -4.06 18.70 -11.67
C PHE A 339 -5.19 19.50 -11.03
N HIS A 340 -4.94 20.06 -9.84
CA HIS A 340 -5.87 20.92 -9.11
C HIS A 340 -6.30 22.13 -9.95
N ALA A 341 -5.35 22.87 -10.52
CA ALA A 341 -5.64 24.00 -11.41
C ALA A 341 -6.50 23.59 -12.62
N LYS A 342 -6.27 22.40 -13.19
CA LYS A 342 -7.08 21.85 -14.28
C LYS A 342 -8.46 21.42 -13.81
N GLN A 343 -8.59 20.92 -12.58
CA GLN A 343 -9.86 20.49 -12.01
C GLN A 343 -10.77 21.66 -11.65
N LEU A 344 -10.19 22.78 -11.18
CA LEU A 344 -10.92 24.02 -10.94
C LEU A 344 -11.52 24.61 -12.22
N SER A 345 -10.80 24.53 -13.34
CA SER A 345 -11.30 24.99 -14.64
C SER A 345 -12.24 23.99 -15.32
N ASN A 346 -12.01 22.68 -15.14
CA ASN A 346 -12.83 21.62 -15.68
C ASN A 346 -13.06 20.51 -14.64
N PRO A 347 -14.23 20.50 -13.96
CA PRO A 347 -14.58 19.45 -13.00
C PRO A 347 -14.62 18.04 -13.62
N MET A 348 -14.70 17.95 -14.95
CA MET A 348 -14.74 16.66 -15.65
C MET A 348 -13.37 16.07 -15.98
N VAL A 349 -12.27 16.79 -15.72
CA VAL A 349 -10.90 16.32 -15.96
C VAL A 349 -10.63 14.97 -15.27
N LYS A 350 -9.85 14.12 -15.94
CA LYS A 350 -9.46 12.80 -15.45
C LYS A 350 -7.98 12.79 -15.12
N TRP A 351 -7.62 12.29 -13.95
CA TRP A 351 -6.26 12.00 -13.56
C TRP A 351 -5.90 10.58 -14.01
N GLN A 352 -4.84 10.47 -14.80
CA GLN A 352 -4.26 9.20 -15.22
C GLN A 352 -2.76 9.36 -15.35
N VAL A 353 -2.02 8.36 -14.90
CA VAL A 353 -0.57 8.28 -15.08
C VAL A 353 -0.31 7.19 -16.12
N PRO A 354 0.50 7.43 -17.17
CA PRO A 354 0.79 6.43 -18.19
C PRO A 354 1.27 5.11 -17.60
N ASP A 355 0.93 3.97 -18.21
CA ASP A 355 1.33 2.66 -17.69
C ASP A 355 2.83 2.40 -17.80
N THR A 356 3.50 3.08 -18.73
CA THR A 356 4.96 3.06 -18.89
C THR A 356 5.70 3.98 -17.92
N PHE A 357 4.98 4.80 -17.15
CA PHE A 357 5.62 5.74 -16.23
C PHE A 357 6.08 5.01 -14.96
N ALA A 358 7.34 5.22 -14.61
CA ALA A 358 7.92 4.91 -13.32
C ALA A 358 8.80 6.09 -12.90
N PHE A 359 8.65 6.53 -11.66
CA PHE A 359 9.50 7.57 -11.10
C PHE A 359 10.94 7.06 -11.00
N LYS A 360 11.88 7.83 -11.55
CA LYS A 360 13.31 7.48 -11.55
C LYS A 360 14.00 8.18 -10.39
N TYR A 361 14.51 7.40 -9.45
CA TYR A 361 15.35 7.88 -8.35
C TYR A 361 16.79 7.98 -8.83
N LYS A 362 17.40 9.15 -8.65
CA LYS A 362 18.79 9.40 -9.07
C LYS A 362 19.77 8.56 -8.25
N GLU A 363 19.43 8.36 -6.99
CA GLU A 363 20.18 7.58 -6.00
C GLU A 363 20.32 6.10 -6.39
N LEU A 364 19.38 5.59 -7.22
CA LEU A 364 19.36 4.20 -7.65
C LEU A 364 19.95 3.98 -9.06
N GLU A 365 20.41 5.03 -9.75
CA GLU A 365 20.91 4.91 -11.14
C GLU A 365 22.11 3.97 -11.27
N ASN A 366 22.94 3.89 -10.24
CA ASN A 366 24.15 3.06 -10.20
C ASN A 366 23.94 1.75 -9.42
N GLU A 367 22.73 1.47 -8.94
CA GLU A 367 22.44 0.29 -8.15
C GLU A 367 21.98 -0.87 -9.03
N LEU A 368 22.62 -2.03 -8.86
CA LEU A 368 22.17 -3.28 -9.50
C LEU A 368 21.04 -3.89 -8.67
N CYS A 369 19.81 -3.79 -9.17
CA CYS A 369 18.63 -4.40 -8.58
C CYS A 369 18.17 -5.61 -9.41
N ILE A 370 18.06 -6.79 -8.79
CA ILE A 370 17.64 -8.04 -9.43
C ILE A 370 16.53 -8.64 -8.58
N GLY A 371 15.38 -8.95 -9.17
CA GLY A 371 14.25 -9.55 -8.45
C GLY A 371 13.72 -8.70 -7.28
N GLY A 372 13.99 -7.39 -7.27
CA GLY A 372 13.68 -6.50 -6.14
C GLY A 372 14.76 -6.42 -5.07
N VAL A 373 15.93 -7.02 -5.28
CA VAL A 373 17.04 -7.06 -4.33
C VAL A 373 18.24 -6.28 -4.87
N PHE A 374 18.78 -5.37 -4.07
CA PHE A 374 19.98 -4.59 -4.33
C PHE A 374 21.23 -5.41 -4.02
N ILE A 375 21.97 -5.79 -5.06
CA ILE A 375 23.08 -6.75 -4.98
C ILE A 375 24.20 -6.26 -4.05
N ARG A 376 24.52 -4.96 -4.10
CA ARG A 376 25.55 -4.36 -3.24
C ARG A 376 25.24 -4.56 -1.76
N ILE A 377 24.00 -4.27 -1.35
CA ILE A 377 23.56 -4.37 0.05
C ILE A 377 23.45 -5.83 0.47
N PHE A 378 22.89 -6.69 -0.40
CA PHE A 378 22.78 -8.12 -0.12
C PHE A 378 24.13 -8.76 0.15
N ASN A 379 25.14 -8.47 -0.67
CA ASN A 379 26.49 -9.02 -0.49
C ASN A 379 27.16 -8.58 0.81
N GLN A 380 26.79 -7.43 1.38
CA GLN A 380 27.27 -6.97 2.68
C GLN A 380 26.58 -7.68 3.84
N ASN A 381 25.30 -8.04 3.67
CA ASN A 381 24.45 -8.66 4.70
C ASN A 381 23.69 -9.88 4.16
N PRO A 382 24.37 -11.00 3.87
CA PRO A 382 23.78 -12.13 3.14
C PRO A 382 22.86 -13.03 3.97
N THR A 383 22.84 -12.85 5.30
CA THR A 383 21.94 -13.54 6.22
C THR A 383 20.55 -12.91 6.28
N CYS A 384 20.34 -11.77 5.61
CA CYS A 384 19.06 -11.09 5.58
C CYS A 384 17.99 -11.97 4.87
N PRO A 385 16.84 -12.25 5.51
CA PRO A 385 15.78 -13.01 4.88
C PRO A 385 15.13 -12.18 3.75
N LEU A 386 14.88 -12.82 2.62
CA LEU A 386 14.21 -12.21 1.47
C LEU A 386 12.74 -12.61 1.44
N ASN A 387 11.88 -11.70 0.99
CA ASN A 387 10.44 -11.95 0.84
C ASN A 387 10.13 -12.89 -0.33
N ASN A 388 10.91 -12.83 -1.42
CA ASN A 388 10.77 -13.69 -2.58
C ASN A 388 12.11 -14.28 -3.06
N PRO A 389 12.69 -15.24 -2.30
CA PRO A 389 13.99 -15.83 -2.63
C PRO A 389 13.99 -16.58 -3.98
N ASN A 390 12.85 -17.15 -4.38
CA ASN A 390 12.71 -17.86 -5.65
C ASN A 390 12.73 -16.89 -6.83
N GLY A 391 11.98 -15.78 -6.76
CA GLY A 391 12.01 -14.74 -7.79
C GLY A 391 13.38 -14.06 -7.91
N PHE A 392 14.08 -13.89 -6.78
CA PHE A 392 15.46 -13.42 -6.78
C PHE A 392 16.40 -14.41 -7.48
N SER A 393 16.27 -15.71 -7.17
CA SER A 393 17.02 -16.79 -7.83
C SER A 393 16.83 -16.78 -9.35
N ASP A 394 15.58 -16.72 -9.81
CA ASP A 394 15.27 -16.64 -11.24
C ASP A 394 15.91 -15.40 -11.90
N GLY A 395 15.82 -14.26 -11.22
CA GLY A 395 16.43 -13.02 -11.67
C GLY A 395 17.95 -13.13 -11.79
N LEU A 396 18.63 -13.71 -10.80
CA LEU A 396 20.09 -13.89 -10.80
C LEU A 396 20.54 -14.77 -11.96
N PHE A 397 19.92 -15.94 -12.16
CA PHE A 397 20.30 -16.84 -13.24
C PHE A 397 20.00 -16.28 -14.63
N ASN A 398 18.85 -15.62 -14.80
CA ASN A 398 18.53 -14.97 -16.07
C ASN A 398 19.52 -13.82 -16.38
N LYS A 399 19.88 -13.02 -15.38
CA LYS A 399 20.86 -11.93 -15.55
C LYS A 399 22.27 -12.45 -15.82
N TYR A 400 22.66 -13.53 -15.16
CA TYR A 400 23.94 -14.20 -15.41
C TYR A 400 24.02 -14.74 -16.83
N GLN A 401 22.95 -15.35 -17.35
CA GLN A 401 22.89 -15.81 -18.74
C GLN A 401 22.98 -14.66 -19.75
N GLU A 402 22.33 -13.53 -19.46
CA GLU A 402 22.45 -12.33 -20.28
C GLU A 402 23.90 -11.82 -20.29
N ALA A 403 24.55 -11.74 -19.13
CA ALA A 403 25.93 -11.33 -18.98
C ALA A 403 26.89 -12.27 -19.73
N ALA A 404 26.67 -13.59 -19.65
CA ALA A 404 27.44 -14.59 -20.38
C ALA A 404 27.31 -14.44 -21.90
N ARG A 405 26.10 -14.18 -22.41
CA ARG A 405 25.89 -13.91 -23.85
C ARG A 405 26.58 -12.63 -24.32
N GLN A 406 26.63 -11.62 -23.46
CA GLN A 406 27.29 -10.34 -23.73
C GLN A 406 28.81 -10.39 -23.48
N ARG A 407 29.33 -11.47 -22.90
CA ARG A 407 30.73 -11.63 -22.46
C ARG A 407 31.19 -10.54 -21.49
N ASP A 408 30.30 -10.08 -20.61
CA ASP A 408 30.65 -9.14 -19.54
C ASP A 408 31.22 -9.89 -18.34
N VAL A 409 32.55 -10.08 -18.37
CA VAL A 409 33.30 -10.79 -17.32
C VAL A 409 33.12 -10.13 -15.94
N THR A 410 32.99 -8.80 -15.88
CA THR A 410 32.88 -8.08 -14.61
C THR A 410 31.54 -8.34 -13.93
N LEU A 411 30.45 -8.28 -14.70
CA LEU A 411 29.11 -8.58 -14.22
C LEU A 411 28.95 -10.07 -13.90
N MET A 412 29.51 -10.96 -14.72
CA MET A 412 29.50 -12.41 -14.46
C MET A 412 30.16 -12.75 -13.12
N ASN A 413 31.32 -12.14 -12.83
CA ASN A 413 32.04 -12.39 -11.58
C ASN A 413 31.25 -11.86 -10.37
N ALA A 414 30.68 -10.67 -10.47
CA ALA A 414 29.83 -10.11 -9.41
C ALA A 414 28.61 -11.01 -9.14
N LEU A 415 27.91 -11.45 -10.19
CA LEU A 415 26.73 -12.30 -10.08
C LEU A 415 27.07 -13.70 -9.54
N ALA A 416 28.15 -14.32 -10.00
CA ALA A 416 28.58 -15.64 -9.50
C ALA A 416 28.92 -15.60 -8.01
N LYS A 417 29.62 -14.56 -7.56
CA LYS A 417 29.87 -14.33 -6.12
C LYS A 417 28.58 -14.15 -5.34
N THR A 418 27.65 -13.34 -5.84
CA THR A 418 26.35 -13.16 -5.20
C THR A 418 25.54 -14.45 -5.12
N ILE A 419 25.50 -15.24 -6.20
CA ILE A 419 24.84 -16.55 -6.25
C ILE A 419 25.47 -17.49 -5.21
N ALA A 420 26.80 -17.56 -5.16
CA ALA A 420 27.50 -18.38 -4.19
C ALA A 420 27.18 -17.96 -2.75
N VAL A 421 27.23 -16.66 -2.46
CA VAL A 421 26.92 -16.10 -1.14
C VAL A 421 25.46 -16.35 -0.75
N PHE A 422 24.52 -16.17 -1.67
CA PHE A 422 23.09 -16.40 -1.44
C PHE A 422 22.80 -17.85 -1.05
N TYR A 423 23.25 -18.82 -1.86
CA TYR A 423 22.98 -20.23 -1.59
C TYR A 423 23.79 -20.82 -0.43
N THR A 424 24.97 -20.26 -0.13
CA THR A 424 25.73 -20.65 1.07
C THR A 424 24.99 -20.25 2.35
N ASN A 425 24.36 -19.08 2.38
CA ASN A 425 23.63 -18.60 3.55
C ASN A 425 22.16 -19.09 3.61
N GLN A 426 21.58 -19.44 2.46
CA GLN A 426 20.21 -19.93 2.33
C GLN A 426 20.12 -21.24 1.53
N PRO A 427 20.70 -22.35 2.03
CA PRO A 427 20.80 -23.62 1.29
C PRO A 427 19.44 -24.24 0.96
N GLN A 428 18.38 -23.91 1.71
CA GLN A 428 17.01 -24.33 1.44
C GLN A 428 16.49 -23.87 0.07
N CYS A 429 17.04 -22.79 -0.48
CA CYS A 429 16.65 -22.28 -1.80
C CYS A 429 17.21 -23.13 -2.95
N LEU A 430 18.18 -24.02 -2.69
CA LEU A 430 18.74 -24.91 -3.72
C LEU A 430 17.72 -25.97 -4.18
N ASP A 431 16.80 -26.39 -3.32
CA ASP A 431 15.74 -27.35 -3.69
C ASP A 431 14.85 -26.82 -4.81
N TYR A 432 14.58 -25.51 -4.81
CA TYR A 432 13.85 -24.83 -5.88
C TYR A 432 14.64 -24.88 -7.20
N ILE A 433 15.95 -24.59 -7.16
CA ILE A 433 16.82 -24.61 -8.35
C ILE A 433 16.87 -25.98 -9.02
N ALA A 434 16.83 -27.05 -8.23
CA ALA A 434 16.80 -28.41 -8.78
C ALA A 434 15.57 -28.70 -9.66
N THR A 435 14.48 -27.92 -9.51
CA THR A 435 13.21 -28.12 -10.22
C THR A 435 12.88 -27.02 -11.23
N SER A 436 13.48 -25.83 -11.12
CA SER A 436 13.16 -24.65 -11.94
C SER A 436 13.76 -24.64 -13.35
N GLY A 437 14.58 -25.64 -13.70
CA GLY A 437 15.18 -25.80 -15.03
C GLY A 437 16.44 -24.96 -15.28
N HIS A 438 16.91 -24.17 -14.31
CA HIS A 438 18.15 -23.40 -14.45
C HIS A 438 19.40 -24.28 -14.54
N LEU A 439 19.40 -25.47 -13.92
CA LEU A 439 20.52 -26.43 -13.99
C LEU A 439 20.84 -26.85 -15.44
N SER A 440 19.82 -27.09 -16.28
CA SER A 440 20.03 -27.43 -17.69
C SER A 440 20.73 -26.31 -18.46
N LYS A 441 20.40 -25.05 -18.13
CA LYS A 441 21.04 -23.87 -18.74
C LYS A 441 22.49 -23.67 -18.28
N ILE A 442 22.79 -23.99 -17.02
CA ILE A 442 24.18 -24.01 -16.51
C ILE A 442 25.01 -25.05 -17.28
N ILE A 443 24.44 -26.22 -17.57
CA ILE A 443 25.12 -27.28 -18.34
C ILE A 443 25.34 -26.86 -19.79
N GLU A 444 24.37 -26.20 -20.43
CA GLU A 444 24.54 -25.63 -21.76
C GLU A 444 25.67 -24.60 -21.80
N LEU A 445 25.76 -23.74 -20.77
CA LEU A 445 26.87 -22.78 -20.63
C LEU A 445 28.21 -23.50 -20.42
N LEU A 446 28.24 -24.58 -19.63
CA LEU A 446 29.45 -25.38 -19.40
C LEU A 446 29.98 -26.01 -20.70
N GLN A 447 29.09 -26.41 -21.61
CA GLN A 447 29.47 -26.98 -22.91
C GLN A 447 30.02 -25.92 -23.87
N THR A 448 29.42 -24.73 -23.87
CA THR A 448 29.68 -23.70 -24.88
C THR A 448 30.80 -22.74 -24.49
N GLN A 449 30.80 -22.27 -23.24
CA GLN A 449 31.75 -21.28 -22.71
C GLN A 449 32.01 -21.57 -21.22
N PRO A 450 32.83 -22.58 -20.90
CA PRO A 450 33.23 -22.81 -19.53
C PRO A 450 34.09 -21.63 -19.04
N ASP A 451 33.86 -21.17 -17.81
CA ASP A 451 34.52 -20.02 -17.19
C ASP A 451 34.61 -20.23 -15.67
N GLU A 452 35.56 -19.55 -15.00
CA GLU A 452 35.75 -19.62 -13.55
C GLU A 452 34.44 -19.33 -12.80
N THR A 453 33.68 -18.33 -13.24
CA THR A 453 32.44 -17.88 -12.59
C THR A 453 31.36 -18.96 -12.56
N LEU A 454 31.34 -19.85 -13.57
CA LEU A 454 30.41 -20.97 -13.64
C LEU A 454 30.77 -22.04 -12.59
N PHE A 455 32.06 -22.27 -12.37
CA PHE A 455 32.54 -23.21 -11.36
C PHE A 455 32.35 -22.69 -9.93
N ILE A 456 32.42 -21.37 -9.71
CA ILE A 456 32.02 -20.74 -8.43
C ILE A 456 30.55 -21.06 -8.10
N ILE A 457 29.67 -20.93 -9.09
CA ILE A 457 28.25 -21.25 -8.94
C ILE A 457 28.06 -22.75 -8.69
N LEU A 458 28.69 -23.61 -9.50
CA LEU A 458 28.60 -25.06 -9.37
C LEU A 458 29.10 -25.56 -8.00
N GLN A 459 30.15 -24.97 -7.45
CA GLN A 459 30.69 -25.34 -6.15
C GLN A 459 29.63 -25.29 -5.04
N VAL A 460 28.75 -24.27 -5.07
CA VAL A 460 27.68 -24.14 -4.07
C VAL A 460 26.48 -25.02 -4.42
N ILE A 461 26.08 -25.09 -5.70
CA ILE A 461 24.95 -25.92 -6.13
C ILE A 461 25.17 -27.41 -5.79
N VAL A 462 26.40 -27.88 -5.97
CA VAL A 462 26.78 -29.27 -5.68
C VAL A 462 26.73 -29.57 -4.19
N THR A 463 26.62 -28.60 -3.27
CA THR A 463 26.44 -28.94 -1.84
C THR A 463 25.08 -29.60 -1.53
N ASN A 464 24.07 -29.39 -2.38
CA ASN A 464 22.72 -29.94 -2.21
C ASN A 464 22.54 -31.27 -2.98
N SER A 465 22.02 -32.30 -2.31
CA SER A 465 21.87 -33.65 -2.86
C SER A 465 20.91 -33.73 -4.07
N LEU A 466 19.80 -32.99 -4.05
CA LEU A 466 18.83 -32.97 -5.14
C LEU A 466 19.43 -32.31 -6.40
N CYS A 467 20.18 -31.22 -6.22
CA CYS A 467 20.94 -30.58 -7.29
C CYS A 467 21.99 -31.53 -7.88
N LYS A 468 22.74 -32.26 -7.05
CA LYS A 468 23.71 -33.28 -7.51
C LYS A 468 23.03 -34.32 -8.41
N GLU A 469 21.93 -34.92 -7.97
CA GLU A 469 21.19 -35.92 -8.75
C GLU A 469 20.79 -35.39 -10.12
N ARG A 470 20.22 -34.19 -10.17
CA ARG A 470 19.81 -33.56 -11.43
C ARG A 470 20.98 -33.22 -12.35
N LEU A 471 22.10 -32.78 -11.80
CA LEU A 471 23.32 -32.54 -12.58
C LEU A 471 23.89 -33.85 -13.16
N ILE A 472 23.85 -34.94 -12.39
CA ILE A 472 24.28 -36.27 -12.82
C ILE A 472 23.39 -36.80 -13.94
N ASP A 473 22.06 -36.66 -13.81
CA ASP A 473 21.08 -37.05 -14.83
C ASP A 473 21.34 -36.33 -16.16
N ASN A 474 21.73 -35.06 -16.11
CA ASN A 474 22.03 -34.23 -17.29
C ASN A 474 23.48 -34.32 -17.79
N ASN A 475 24.24 -35.38 -17.45
CA ASN A 475 25.60 -35.61 -17.92
C ASN A 475 26.64 -34.52 -17.54
N ALA A 476 26.49 -33.85 -16.39
CA ALA A 476 27.45 -32.82 -15.97
C ALA A 476 28.85 -33.35 -15.64
N VAL A 477 28.98 -34.60 -15.14
CA VAL A 477 30.25 -35.16 -14.65
C VAL A 477 31.34 -35.23 -15.74
N PRO A 478 31.12 -35.84 -16.92
CA PRO A 478 32.10 -35.80 -18.02
C PRO A 478 32.48 -34.38 -18.43
N LEU A 479 31.51 -33.46 -18.48
CA LEU A 479 31.74 -32.08 -18.92
C LEU A 479 32.64 -31.33 -17.95
N ILE A 480 32.45 -31.50 -16.64
CA ILE A 480 33.30 -30.92 -15.60
C ILE A 480 34.72 -31.45 -15.73
N VAL A 481 34.90 -32.76 -15.93
CA VAL A 481 36.24 -33.37 -16.06
C VAL A 481 36.96 -32.87 -17.30
N LEU A 482 36.28 -32.75 -18.44
CA LEU A 482 36.86 -32.19 -19.67
C LEU A 482 37.34 -30.75 -19.47
N CYS A 483 36.72 -30.00 -18.56
CA CYS A 483 37.14 -28.62 -18.27
C CYS A 483 38.49 -28.55 -17.54
N LEU A 484 38.99 -29.62 -16.92
CA LEU A 484 40.33 -29.67 -16.32
C LEU A 484 41.45 -29.42 -17.34
N THR A 485 41.22 -29.81 -18.61
CA THR A 485 42.18 -29.57 -19.70
C THR A 485 41.86 -28.32 -20.51
N LYS A 486 40.58 -27.89 -20.56
CA LYS A 486 40.17 -26.69 -21.30
C LYS A 486 40.48 -25.38 -20.57
N ILE A 487 40.48 -25.39 -19.23
CA ILE A 487 40.73 -24.21 -18.39
C ILE A 487 41.76 -24.57 -17.31
N PRO A 488 43.02 -24.82 -17.70
CA PRO A 488 44.05 -25.26 -16.76
C PRO A 488 44.34 -24.22 -15.68
N GLU A 489 44.19 -22.94 -16.00
CA GLU A 489 44.35 -21.80 -15.09
C GLU A 489 43.39 -21.81 -13.89
N HIS A 490 42.22 -22.44 -14.03
CA HIS A 490 41.21 -22.58 -12.97
C HIS A 490 40.99 -24.04 -12.55
N ALA A 491 41.91 -24.95 -12.86
CA ALA A 491 41.75 -26.39 -12.62
C ALA A 491 41.48 -26.76 -11.15
N GLN A 492 41.91 -25.94 -10.18
CA GLN A 492 41.65 -26.17 -8.75
C GLN A 492 40.16 -26.11 -8.38
N ILE A 493 39.42 -25.12 -8.89
CA ILE A 493 37.98 -25.02 -8.61
C ILE A 493 37.22 -26.15 -9.32
N VAL A 494 37.65 -26.49 -10.54
CA VAL A 494 37.10 -27.61 -11.33
C VAL A 494 37.30 -28.94 -10.58
N ALA A 495 38.50 -29.21 -10.07
CA ALA A 495 38.81 -30.42 -9.31
C ALA A 495 38.04 -30.49 -7.98
N ASN A 496 37.83 -29.36 -7.31
CA ASN A 496 36.99 -29.29 -6.11
C ASN A 496 35.52 -29.62 -6.40
N VAL A 497 34.96 -29.06 -7.48
CA VAL A 497 33.60 -29.37 -7.93
C VAL A 497 33.50 -30.85 -8.31
N PHE A 498 34.49 -31.39 -9.02
CA PHE A 498 34.54 -32.81 -9.39
C PHE A 498 34.54 -33.73 -8.16
N ARG A 499 35.42 -33.48 -7.18
CA ARG A 499 35.42 -34.20 -5.90
C ARG A 499 34.08 -34.10 -5.18
N SER A 500 33.48 -32.91 -5.15
CA SER A 500 32.21 -32.67 -4.47
C SER A 500 31.04 -33.38 -5.15
N MET A 501 31.07 -33.54 -6.48
CA MET A 501 30.10 -34.35 -7.22
C MET A 501 30.21 -35.83 -6.90
N THR A 502 31.42 -36.32 -6.63
CA THR A 502 31.68 -37.72 -6.27
C THR A 502 31.50 -38.03 -4.78
N SER A 503 31.37 -37.02 -3.91
CA SER A 503 31.24 -37.20 -2.46
C SER A 503 29.78 -37.31 -1.99
N GLY A 504 29.52 -38.15 -1.00
CA GLY A 504 28.21 -38.29 -0.34
C GLY A 504 27.50 -39.61 -0.62
N VAL A 505 27.31 -40.41 0.44
CA VAL A 505 26.84 -41.82 0.39
C VAL A 505 25.31 -41.96 0.18
N GLY A 506 24.59 -40.87 -0.12
CA GLY A 506 23.13 -40.83 -0.01
C GLY A 506 22.34 -40.18 -1.17
N CYS A 507 22.98 -39.78 -2.27
CA CYS A 507 22.24 -39.43 -3.49
C CYS A 507 21.81 -40.73 -4.18
N LYS A 508 20.63 -40.79 -4.83
CA LYS A 508 20.14 -41.95 -5.60
C LYS A 508 21.31 -42.69 -6.22
N GLY A 509 21.55 -43.89 -5.69
CA GLY A 509 22.85 -44.54 -5.75
C GLY A 509 23.49 -44.47 -7.12
N VAL A 510 24.76 -44.04 -7.16
CA VAL A 510 25.96 -44.71 -7.69
C VAL A 510 25.88 -45.54 -9.01
N LEU A 511 24.74 -45.62 -9.69
CA LEU A 511 24.51 -46.34 -10.94
C LEU A 511 24.70 -45.45 -12.18
N CYS A 512 24.87 -44.14 -12.02
CA CYS A 512 24.68 -43.18 -13.12
C CYS A 512 25.95 -42.47 -13.60
N TYR A 513 27.01 -42.32 -12.78
CA TYR A 513 28.18 -41.51 -13.14
C TYR A 513 29.48 -42.30 -13.33
N VAL A 514 29.64 -43.46 -12.69
CA VAL A 514 30.83 -44.32 -12.86
C VAL A 514 31.00 -44.78 -14.33
N PRO A 515 29.95 -45.26 -15.03
CA PRO A 515 30.07 -45.57 -16.46
C PRO A 515 30.42 -44.35 -17.34
N LYS A 516 30.07 -43.14 -16.89
CA LYS A 516 30.37 -41.88 -17.61
C LYS A 516 31.83 -41.46 -17.42
N LEU A 517 32.48 -41.89 -16.33
CA LEU A 517 33.92 -41.73 -16.10
C LEU A 517 34.75 -42.73 -16.93
N CYS A 518 34.14 -43.83 -17.37
CA CYS A 518 34.77 -44.82 -18.25
C CYS A 518 34.87 -44.38 -19.73
N ASN A 519 34.51 -43.14 -20.06
CA ASN A 519 34.63 -42.62 -21.42
C ASN A 519 36.10 -42.23 -21.73
N GLU A 520 36.60 -42.59 -22.92
CA GLU A 520 37.99 -42.39 -23.34
C GLU A 520 38.44 -40.92 -23.24
N ASP A 521 37.59 -39.97 -23.64
CA ASP A 521 37.90 -38.53 -23.57
C ASP A 521 38.07 -38.04 -22.12
N VAL A 522 37.28 -38.61 -21.20
CA VAL A 522 37.29 -38.25 -19.78
C VAL A 522 38.53 -38.81 -19.10
N GLN A 523 38.89 -40.06 -19.41
CA GLN A 523 40.13 -40.69 -18.95
C GLN A 523 41.35 -39.96 -19.46
N SER A 524 41.38 -39.63 -20.76
CA SER A 524 42.46 -38.84 -21.36
C SER A 524 42.65 -37.52 -20.64
N ALA A 525 41.56 -36.80 -20.32
CA ALA A 525 41.62 -35.56 -19.56
C ALA A 525 42.17 -35.74 -18.13
N ILE A 526 41.70 -36.75 -17.39
CA ILE A 526 42.17 -37.04 -16.02
C ILE A 526 43.66 -37.39 -16.02
N PHE A 527 44.08 -38.32 -16.88
CA PHE A 527 45.46 -38.79 -16.91
C PHE A 527 46.42 -37.76 -17.51
N THR A 528 45.96 -36.83 -18.37
CA THR A 528 46.77 -35.69 -18.82
C THR A 528 47.17 -34.80 -17.63
N VAL A 529 46.25 -34.57 -16.69
CA VAL A 529 46.54 -33.81 -15.45
C VAL A 529 47.42 -34.62 -14.50
N LEU A 530 47.14 -35.91 -14.29
CA LEU A 530 47.91 -36.77 -13.37
C LEU A 530 49.35 -37.02 -13.85
N LYS A 531 49.58 -37.17 -15.17
CA LYS A 531 50.93 -37.30 -15.79
C LYS A 531 51.80 -36.05 -15.61
N GLY A 532 51.22 -34.94 -15.15
CA GLY A 532 51.92 -33.68 -14.97
C GLY A 532 52.18 -32.91 -16.26
N SER A 533 51.49 -33.25 -17.36
CA SER A 533 51.60 -32.55 -18.64
C SER A 533 51.15 -31.08 -18.58
N LEU A 534 50.49 -30.70 -17.48
CA LEU A 534 50.02 -29.34 -17.20
C LEU A 534 50.73 -28.72 -15.98
N ASP A 535 51.72 -29.38 -15.38
CA ASP A 535 52.35 -28.94 -14.13
C ASP A 535 52.99 -27.54 -14.25
N ASP A 536 53.55 -27.21 -15.43
CA ASP A 536 54.11 -25.88 -15.71
C ASP A 536 53.02 -24.78 -15.70
N THR A 537 51.77 -25.12 -16.05
CA THR A 537 50.63 -24.17 -16.08
C THR A 537 49.92 -24.10 -14.73
N LEU A 538 49.94 -25.19 -13.96
CA LEU A 538 49.29 -25.31 -12.64
C LEU A 538 50.16 -24.76 -11.50
N GLY A 539 51.48 -24.68 -11.71
CA GLY A 539 52.42 -24.12 -10.75
C GLY A 539 52.35 -24.81 -9.38
N SER A 540 52.28 -24.02 -8.30
CA SER A 540 52.26 -24.53 -6.92
C SER A 540 50.98 -25.28 -6.54
N SER A 541 49.91 -25.19 -7.33
CA SER A 541 48.62 -25.84 -7.05
C SER A 541 48.53 -27.28 -7.59
N ALA A 542 49.49 -27.71 -8.43
CA ALA A 542 49.47 -29.01 -9.09
C ALA A 542 49.34 -30.22 -8.12
N PRO A 543 50.05 -30.28 -6.97
CA PRO A 543 49.93 -31.42 -6.05
C PRO A 543 48.55 -31.53 -5.40
N GLU A 544 47.94 -30.40 -5.02
CA GLU A 544 46.61 -30.35 -4.40
C GLU A 544 45.52 -30.73 -5.41
N ILE A 545 45.66 -30.30 -6.66
CA ILE A 545 44.73 -30.66 -7.75
C ILE A 545 44.78 -32.15 -8.05
N LYS A 546 45.98 -32.74 -8.12
CA LYS A 546 46.14 -34.19 -8.29
C LYS A 546 45.52 -34.95 -7.11
N ALA A 547 45.71 -34.49 -5.88
CA ALA A 547 45.08 -35.08 -4.70
C ALA A 547 43.54 -35.02 -4.74
N LEU A 548 42.96 -33.89 -5.15
CA LEU A 548 41.51 -33.73 -5.30
C LEU A 548 40.92 -34.69 -6.35
N ILE A 549 41.61 -34.85 -7.48
CA ILE A 549 41.19 -35.77 -8.55
C ILE A 549 41.28 -37.22 -8.07
N VAL A 550 42.37 -37.59 -7.38
CA VAL A 550 42.52 -38.95 -6.85
C VAL A 550 41.48 -39.25 -5.78
N ASP A 551 41.19 -38.30 -4.88
CA ASP A 551 40.15 -38.46 -3.87
C ASP A 551 38.76 -38.62 -4.52
N ALA A 552 38.48 -37.88 -5.61
CA ALA A 552 37.25 -38.06 -6.38
C ALA A 552 37.13 -39.46 -6.99
N LEU A 553 38.24 -40.00 -7.53
CA LEU A 553 38.29 -41.37 -8.07
C LEU A 553 38.16 -42.43 -6.97
N GLN A 554 38.80 -42.23 -5.82
CA GLN A 554 38.66 -43.11 -4.65
C GLN A 554 37.22 -43.12 -4.12
N ASN A 555 36.55 -41.96 -4.07
CA ASN A 555 35.14 -41.87 -3.74
C ASN A 555 34.25 -42.62 -4.76
N ALA A 556 34.60 -42.56 -6.04
CA ALA A 556 33.91 -43.33 -7.08
C ALA A 556 34.14 -44.86 -6.96
N LEU A 557 35.30 -45.29 -6.44
CA LEU A 557 35.64 -46.70 -6.20
C LEU A 557 35.01 -47.29 -4.93
N GLN A 558 34.43 -46.47 -4.04
CA GLN A 558 33.63 -46.98 -2.91
C GLN A 558 32.26 -47.53 -3.34
N ASP A 559 31.91 -47.44 -4.62
CA ASP A 559 30.73 -48.08 -5.19
C ASP A 559 30.86 -49.60 -5.19
N SER A 560 29.83 -50.32 -4.74
CA SER A 560 29.81 -51.79 -4.83
C SER A 560 29.35 -52.31 -6.21
N SER A 561 28.78 -51.48 -7.08
CA SER A 561 28.08 -51.94 -8.30
C SER A 561 28.91 -51.83 -9.58
N HIS A 562 29.65 -50.73 -9.78
CA HIS A 562 30.47 -50.50 -10.99
C HIS A 562 31.95 -50.30 -10.71
N ALA A 563 32.41 -50.44 -9.46
CA ALA A 563 33.81 -50.27 -9.11
C ALA A 563 34.72 -51.27 -9.83
N GLU A 564 34.28 -52.50 -10.13
CA GLU A 564 35.10 -53.47 -10.86
C GLU A 564 35.48 -52.97 -12.27
N ASN A 565 34.54 -52.34 -12.98
CA ASN A 565 34.81 -51.79 -14.32
C ASN A 565 35.70 -50.55 -14.26
N LEU A 566 35.49 -49.68 -13.27
CA LEU A 566 36.34 -48.49 -13.08
C LEU A 566 37.75 -48.89 -12.63
N ASP A 567 37.88 -49.86 -11.75
CA ASP A 567 39.16 -50.37 -11.24
C ASP A 567 39.98 -51.06 -12.34
N VAL A 568 39.34 -51.84 -13.23
CA VAL A 568 40.00 -52.41 -14.42
C VAL A 568 40.60 -51.31 -15.29
N VAL A 569 39.80 -50.30 -15.66
CA VAL A 569 40.25 -49.20 -16.52
C VAL A 569 41.34 -48.36 -15.83
N LEU A 570 41.18 -48.02 -14.55
CA LEU A 570 42.19 -47.25 -13.83
C LEU A 570 43.52 -48.02 -13.71
N ASN A 571 43.48 -49.34 -13.54
CA ASN A 571 44.67 -50.19 -13.47
C ASN A 571 45.37 -50.43 -14.82
N GLU A 572 44.71 -50.16 -15.95
CA GLU A 572 45.36 -50.13 -17.28
C GLU A 572 46.34 -48.95 -17.41
N HIS A 573 46.17 -47.89 -16.60
CA HIS A 573 47.04 -46.72 -16.59
C HIS A 573 48.16 -46.86 -15.53
N PRO A 574 49.44 -46.87 -15.93
CA PRO A 574 50.56 -47.06 -15.00
C PRO A 574 50.69 -45.91 -13.98
N GLU A 575 50.17 -44.72 -14.29
CA GLU A 575 50.19 -43.58 -13.37
C GLU A 575 49.27 -43.79 -12.16
N TRP A 576 48.15 -44.52 -12.32
CA TRP A 576 47.22 -44.78 -11.22
C TRP A 576 47.84 -45.60 -10.08
N GLN A 577 48.75 -46.54 -10.40
CA GLN A 577 49.41 -47.37 -9.40
C GLN A 577 50.23 -46.57 -8.37
N GLN A 578 50.70 -45.39 -8.74
CA GLN A 578 51.44 -44.49 -7.83
C GLN A 578 50.52 -43.79 -6.83
N TYR A 579 49.26 -43.59 -7.19
CA TYR A 579 48.28 -42.83 -6.41
C TYR A 579 47.27 -43.73 -5.67
N SER A 580 47.00 -44.95 -6.13
CA SER A 580 45.97 -45.84 -5.59
C SER A 580 46.19 -46.26 -4.13
N THR A 581 47.45 -46.36 -3.69
CA THR A 581 47.83 -46.89 -2.37
C THR A 581 48.05 -45.81 -1.29
N GLN A 582 48.01 -44.52 -1.67
CA GLN A 582 48.33 -43.41 -0.79
C GLN A 582 47.06 -42.71 -0.27
N LYS A 583 47.04 -42.34 1.02
CA LYS A 583 46.00 -41.49 1.61
C LYS A 583 46.32 -40.03 1.29
N HIS A 584 45.69 -39.49 0.25
CA HIS A 584 45.93 -38.13 -0.23
C HIS A 584 45.28 -37.03 0.61
N GLY A 585 44.58 -37.42 1.70
CA GLY A 585 44.02 -36.49 2.67
C GLY A 585 45.02 -35.48 3.20
N LEU A 586 46.30 -35.84 3.33
CA LEU A 586 47.38 -34.96 3.80
C LEU A 586 47.66 -33.75 2.91
N PHE A 587 47.29 -33.80 1.62
CA PHE A 587 47.52 -32.74 0.65
C PHE A 587 46.30 -31.83 0.44
N LEU A 588 45.18 -32.13 1.10
CA LEU A 588 43.95 -31.35 1.02
C LEU A 588 43.98 -30.22 2.06
N SER A 589 43.75 -28.98 1.62
CA SER A 589 43.54 -27.86 2.54
C SER A 589 42.35 -28.15 3.48
N GLY A 590 42.63 -28.37 4.78
CA GLY A 590 41.64 -28.69 5.82
C GLY A 590 41.72 -30.10 6.44
N ALA A 591 42.75 -30.89 6.11
CA ALA A 591 42.97 -32.19 6.73
C ALA A 591 43.22 -32.08 8.24
N SER A 592 42.45 -32.80 9.06
CA SER A 592 42.76 -32.98 10.48
C SER A 592 44.15 -33.61 10.64
N PRO A 593 45.06 -33.05 11.46
CA PRO A 593 46.38 -33.64 11.66
C PRO A 593 46.20 -35.07 12.19
N ILE A 594 46.86 -36.02 11.53
CA ILE A 594 46.81 -37.44 11.89
C ILE A 594 47.27 -37.58 13.35
N SER A 595 46.37 -38.10 14.19
CA SER A 595 46.65 -38.42 15.57
C SER A 595 47.72 -39.51 15.64
N GLY A 596 48.91 -39.16 16.13
CA GLY A 596 49.96 -40.12 16.49
C GLY A 596 51.23 -40.05 15.64
N TYR A 597 52.05 -39.02 15.84
CA TYR A 597 53.51 -39.16 15.81
C TYR A 597 54.13 -38.22 16.84
N ILE A 598 54.93 -38.79 17.76
CA ILE A 598 55.69 -38.08 18.78
C ILE A 598 56.84 -37.34 18.10
N ALA A 599 56.89 -36.01 18.23
CA ALA A 599 58.12 -35.24 18.10
C ALA A 599 58.11 -34.11 19.15
N GLY A 600 59.16 -34.10 19.98
CA GLY A 600 59.42 -33.09 21.00
C GLY A 600 59.78 -31.70 20.43
N PRO A 601 60.08 -30.74 21.31
CA PRO A 601 59.73 -29.34 21.12
C PRO A 601 60.78 -28.59 20.30
N THR A 602 60.34 -27.75 19.37
CA THR A 602 61.04 -26.50 19.05
C THR A 602 60.04 -25.38 18.75
N ALA A 603 60.37 -24.22 19.30
CA ALA A 603 59.52 -23.06 19.49
C ALA A 603 59.52 -22.11 18.28
N SER A 604 58.39 -21.45 18.04
CA SER A 604 58.24 -19.99 17.84
C SER A 604 56.78 -19.68 17.45
N SER A 605 56.01 -19.08 18.37
CA SER A 605 55.52 -17.69 18.30
C SER A 605 54.52 -17.43 17.16
N GLY A 606 53.26 -17.04 17.38
CA GLY A 606 52.61 -16.52 18.58
C GLY A 606 51.14 -16.12 18.33
N ALA A 607 50.50 -15.58 19.39
CA ALA A 607 49.13 -15.06 19.51
C ALA A 607 48.02 -16.13 19.54
N VAL A 608 47.61 -16.66 20.70
CA VAL A 608 46.75 -16.06 21.75
C VAL A 608 45.38 -15.59 21.22
N GLY A 609 44.38 -16.45 21.41
CA GLY A 609 42.95 -16.13 21.28
C GLY A 609 42.14 -17.28 21.87
N LEU A 610 41.53 -17.04 23.03
CA LEU A 610 40.81 -18.01 23.85
C LEU A 610 39.63 -18.68 23.11
N LEU A 611 39.54 -20.00 23.19
CA LEU A 611 38.30 -20.75 23.01
C LEU A 611 38.03 -21.54 24.29
N THR A 612 37.18 -20.98 25.15
CA THR A 612 36.46 -21.75 26.17
C THR A 612 35.38 -22.56 25.46
N VAL A 613 35.67 -23.83 25.20
CA VAL A 613 34.65 -24.82 24.86
C VAL A 613 33.96 -25.22 26.16
N ALA A 614 32.66 -24.98 26.24
CA ALA A 614 31.79 -25.55 27.25
C ALA A 614 31.47 -27.00 26.85
N GLU A 615 31.81 -27.96 27.71
CA GLU A 615 31.33 -29.34 27.62
C GLU A 615 30.00 -29.48 28.37
N ASP A 616 29.05 -30.12 27.69
CA ASP A 616 27.75 -30.52 28.18
C ASP A 616 27.92 -31.72 29.13
N ALA A 617 27.61 -31.54 30.42
CA ALA A 617 27.63 -32.61 31.41
C ALA A 617 26.26 -32.72 32.09
N SER A 618 25.47 -33.70 31.64
CA SER A 618 24.33 -34.21 32.40
C SER A 618 24.84 -35.00 33.60
N ILE A 619 24.69 -34.49 34.83
CA ILE A 619 24.50 -35.27 36.07
C ILE A 619 23.84 -34.37 37.14
N HIS A 620 22.73 -34.86 37.67
CA HIS A 620 21.95 -34.36 38.80
C HIS A 620 22.74 -34.29 40.14
N ARG A 621 22.61 -33.18 40.91
CA ARG A 621 22.38 -33.04 42.39
C ARG A 621 23.07 -31.79 43.02
N PRO A 622 22.68 -31.30 44.23
CA PRO A 622 21.70 -30.21 44.44
C PRO A 622 22.30 -28.95 45.11
N ASP A 623 21.52 -27.87 45.15
CA ASP A 623 21.81 -26.57 45.74
C ASP A 623 22.17 -26.59 47.24
N ALA A 624 23.37 -26.12 47.60
CA ALA A 624 23.70 -25.19 48.70
C ALA A 624 25.23 -25.11 48.93
N PRO A 625 25.80 -23.92 49.19
CA PRO A 625 27.24 -23.76 49.44
C PRO A 625 27.63 -24.04 50.90
N PRO A 626 28.83 -24.57 51.21
CA PRO A 626 29.41 -24.51 52.54
C PRO A 626 30.10 -23.16 52.78
N GLU A 627 29.85 -22.58 53.95
CA GLU A 627 30.55 -21.40 54.47
C GLU A 627 32.05 -21.67 54.68
N LEU A 628 32.90 -20.69 54.35
CA LEU A 628 34.31 -20.67 54.72
C LEU A 628 34.60 -19.40 55.54
N LYS A 629 35.31 -19.58 56.65
CA LYS A 629 35.94 -18.50 57.41
C LYS A 629 37.04 -17.81 56.61
#